data_AF-A0A1J3HBI7-F1
#
_entry.id   AF-A0A1J3HBI7-F1
#
_cell.length_a   1.000
_cell.length_b   1.000
_cell.length_c   1.000
_cell.angle_alpha   90.00
_cell.angle_beta   90.00
_cell.angle_gamma   90.00
#
_symmetry.space_group_name_H-M   'P 1'
#
loop_
_entity.id
_entity.type
_entity.pdbx_description
1 polymer ?
#
loop_
_entity_poly.entity_id
_entity_poly.type
_entity_poly.pdbx_seq_one_letter_code
_entity_poly.pdbx_strand_id
1 'polypeptide(L)' 'MSITSSDAETDYSCGGDGTELRIPKYKRRKVAIFFAFCGVGYQGMQKNPGAKTIEGELEEALFHVGAVPE' A
#
# COMPACT_ATOMS: atom_id res chain seq x y z
N MET A 1 -31.16 -16.12 -0.72
CA MET A 1 -30.03 -15.76 -1.60
C MET A 1 -28.82 -15.59 -0.69
N SER A 2 -27.93 -16.59 -0.66
CA SER A 2 -26.77 -16.62 0.24
C SER A 2 -25.53 -16.23 -0.56
N ILE A 3 -24.89 -15.13 -0.19
CA ILE A 3 -23.61 -14.73 -0.79
C ILE A 3 -22.50 -15.46 -0.05
N THR A 4 -21.99 -16.54 -0.63
CA THR A 4 -20.75 -17.16 -0.16
C THR A 4 -19.60 -16.35 -0.75
N SER A 5 -19.04 -15.40 0.02
CA SER A 5 -17.73 -14.83 -0.28
C SER A 5 -16.70 -15.89 0.08
N SER A 6 -16.28 -16.67 -0.90
CA SER A 6 -15.11 -17.53 -0.79
C SER A 6 -13.88 -16.64 -0.64
N ASP A 7 -13.42 -16.47 0.59
CA ASP A 7 -12.12 -15.89 0.90
C ASP A 7 -11.05 -16.74 0.23
N ALA A 8 -10.47 -16.20 -0.84
CA ALA A 8 -9.36 -16.81 -1.55
C ALA A 8 -8.09 -16.56 -0.73
N GLU A 9 -7.71 -17.57 0.06
CA GLU A 9 -6.38 -17.70 0.66
C GLU A 9 -5.33 -17.50 -0.46
N THR A 10 -4.70 -16.33 -0.48
CA THR A 10 -3.66 -15.99 -1.49
C THR A 10 -2.32 -16.03 -0.80
N ASP A 11 -1.44 -16.87 -1.33
CA ASP A 11 -0.10 -17.19 -0.83
C ASP A 11 0.77 -15.93 -0.65
N TYR A 12 1.34 -15.77 0.54
CA TYR A 12 2.24 -14.68 0.91
C TYR A 12 3.69 -15.18 0.85
N SER A 13 4.30 -15.21 -0.33
CA SER A 13 5.73 -15.51 -0.44
C SER A 13 6.56 -14.22 -0.57
N CYS A 14 7.21 -13.80 0.51
CA CYS A 14 8.33 -12.85 0.48
C CYS A 14 9.64 -13.63 0.32
N GLY A 15 10.08 -13.86 -0.92
CA GLY A 15 11.34 -14.55 -1.21
C GLY A 15 11.96 -14.01 -2.48
N GLY A 16 13.12 -13.36 -2.35
CA GLY A 16 13.91 -12.89 -3.48
C GLY A 16 14.56 -14.06 -4.23
N ASP A 17 14.41 -14.06 -5.56
CA ASP A 17 15.48 -14.30 -6.55
C ASP A 17 14.88 -14.18 -7.97
N GLY A 18 15.51 -13.34 -8.80
CA GLY A 18 15.61 -13.43 -10.26
C GLY A 18 14.43 -13.78 -11.19
N THR A 19 13.18 -13.84 -10.74
CA THR A 19 12.02 -14.18 -11.58
C THR A 19 10.95 -13.11 -11.44
N GLU A 20 10.40 -12.62 -12.56
CA GLU A 20 9.37 -11.56 -12.54
C GLU A 20 8.21 -11.98 -11.62
N LEU A 21 8.16 -11.36 -10.44
CA LEU A 21 7.10 -11.53 -9.46
C LEU A 21 5.81 -11.03 -10.10
N ARG A 22 4.96 -11.96 -10.54
CA ARG A 22 3.60 -11.63 -10.96
C ARG A 22 2.82 -11.17 -9.73
N ILE A 23 2.89 -9.88 -9.43
CA ILE A 23 2.14 -9.26 -8.34
C ILE A 23 0.66 -9.61 -8.56
N PRO A 24 0.01 -10.32 -7.62
CA PRO A 24 -1.38 -10.67 -7.74
C PRO A 24 -2.21 -9.40 -7.88
N LYS A 25 -2.98 -9.28 -8.98
CA LYS A 25 -3.86 -8.12 -9.19
C LYS A 25 -5.10 -8.25 -8.32
N TYR A 26 -5.03 -7.72 -7.10
CA TYR A 26 -6.17 -7.64 -6.21
C TYR A 26 -7.22 -6.65 -6.74
N LYS A 27 -8.50 -6.97 -6.54
CA LYS A 27 -9.59 -6.03 -6.82
C LYS A 27 -9.48 -4.85 -5.85
N ARG A 28 -9.34 -3.63 -6.38
CA ARG A 28 -9.26 -2.39 -5.57
C ARG A 28 -10.48 -2.27 -4.65
N ARG A 29 -10.22 -1.95 -3.37
CA ARG A 29 -11.23 -1.71 -2.33
C ARG A 29 -11.07 -0.30 -1.78
N LYS A 30 -12.18 0.33 -1.39
CA LYS A 30 -12.14 1.56 -0.59
C LYS A 30 -11.84 1.16 0.85
N VAL A 31 -10.80 1.74 1.42
CA VAL A 31 -10.36 1.46 2.79
C VAL A 31 -10.17 2.77 3.55
N ALA A 32 -10.30 2.72 4.86
CA ALA A 32 -9.89 3.78 5.76
C ALA A 32 -8.73 3.27 6.61
N ILE A 33 -7.66 4.05 6.71
CA ILE A 33 -6.45 3.71 7.47
C ILE A 33 -6.39 4.65 8.67
N PHE A 34 -6.32 4.09 9.87
CA PHE A 34 -6.03 4.83 11.09
C PHE A 34 -4.55 4.64 11.44
N PHE A 35 -3.79 5.73 11.57
CA PHE A 35 -2.36 5.66 11.89
C PHE A 35 -1.92 6.90 12.68
N ALA A 36 -0.74 6.81 13.28
CA ALA A 36 -0.08 7.90 13.98
C ALA A 36 1.37 8.02 13.50
N PHE A 37 1.95 9.20 13.61
CA PHE A 37 3.31 9.48 13.18
C PHE A 37 3.94 10.55 14.09
N CYS A 38 5.27 10.61 14.11
CA CYS A 38 6.01 11.73 14.67
C CYS A 38 6.27 12.76 13.56
N GLY A 39 5.73 13.98 13.68
CA GLY A 39 5.80 14.98 12.61
C GLY A 39 7.17 15.67 12.45
N VAL A 40 8.17 15.34 13.26
CA VAL A 40 9.48 16.00 13.21
C VAL A 40 10.19 15.66 11.90
N GLY A 41 10.61 16.69 11.15
CA GLY A 41 11.28 16.52 9.85
C GLY A 41 10.34 16.39 8.65
N TYR A 42 9.02 16.47 8.87
CA TYR A 42 8.01 16.49 7.82
C TYR A 42 7.34 17.86 7.71
N GLN A 43 7.02 18.26 6.49
CA GLN A 43 6.36 19.54 6.17
C GLN A 43 4.84 19.37 6.15
N GLY A 44 4.30 18.69 7.17
CA GLY A 44 2.87 18.40 7.28
C GLY A 44 2.42 17.14 6.53
N MET A 45 1.10 16.98 6.47
CA MET A 45 0.45 15.75 5.99
C MET A 45 0.42 15.64 4.48
N GLN A 46 -0.07 16.67 3.80
CA GLN A 46 -0.44 16.63 2.39
C GLN A 46 0.78 16.76 1.47
N LYS A 47 0.84 16.01 0.37
CA LYS A 47 1.89 16.16 -0.66
C LYS A 47 1.95 17.59 -1.21
N ASN A 48 3.13 18.19 -1.17
CA ASN A 48 3.44 19.47 -1.80
C ASN A 48 4.79 19.35 -2.54
N PRO A 49 4.94 19.88 -3.77
CA PRO A 49 6.18 19.76 -4.53
C PRO A 49 7.39 20.29 -3.75
N GLY A 50 8.49 19.54 -3.76
CA GLY A 50 9.74 19.92 -3.08
C GLY A 50 9.72 19.81 -1.55
N ALA A 51 8.63 19.31 -0.96
CA ALA A 51 8.49 19.12 0.47
C ALA A 51 8.43 17.63 0.84
N LYS A 52 9.11 17.25 1.91
CA LYS A 52 9.00 15.91 2.49
C LYS A 52 7.75 15.85 3.38
N THR A 53 6.75 15.04 3.02
CA THR A 53 5.44 15.00 3.71
C THR A 53 5.03 13.57 4.05
N ILE A 54 4.09 13.44 4.97
CA ILE A 54 3.67 12.14 5.52
C ILE A 54 2.90 11.32 4.48
N GLU A 55 2.00 11.94 3.73
CA GLU A 55 1.31 11.30 2.60
C GLU A 55 2.31 10.87 1.51
N GLY A 56 3.39 11.63 1.35
CA GLY A 56 4.54 11.29 0.51
C GLY A 56 5.10 9.92 0.79
N GLU A 57 5.55 9.71 2.03
CA GLU A 57 6.12 8.44 2.45
C GLU A 57 5.09 7.32 2.57
N LEU A 58 3.86 7.62 2.98
CA LEU A 58 2.80 6.63 3.08
C LEU A 58 2.46 6.03 1.71
N GLU A 59 2.33 6.88 0.69
CA GLU A 59 2.06 6.42 -0.68
C GLU A 59 3.24 5.62 -1.25
N GLU A 60 4.47 6.08 -1.03
CA GLU A 60 5.68 5.36 -1.43
C GLU A 60 5.74 3.97 -0.76
N ALA A 61 5.45 3.88 0.54
CA ALA A 61 5.38 2.59 1.24
C ALA A 61 4.29 1.69 0.66
N LEU A 62 3.10 2.23 0.38
CA LEU A 62 2.00 1.48 -0.25
C LEU A 62 2.34 1.01 -1.68
N PHE A 63 3.12 1.79 -2.41
CA PHE A 63 3.63 1.40 -3.72
C PHE A 63 4.61 0.22 -3.63
N HIS A 64 5.59 0.30 -2.72
CA HIS A 64 6.60 -0.76 -2.54
C HIS A 64 6.01 -2.10 -2.11
N VAL A 65 4.90 -2.09 -1.36
CA VAL A 65 4.19 -3.32 -0.97
C VAL A 65 3.15 -3.77 -2.01
N GLY A 66 3.03 -3.08 -3.15
CA GLY A 66 2.09 -3.41 -4.23
C GLY A 66 0.62 -3.11 -3.91
N ALA A 67 0.33 -2.28 -2.90
CA ALA A 67 -1.03 -1.89 -2.54
C ALA A 67 -1.62 -0.82 -3.48
N VAL A 68 -0.76 -0.01 -4.10
CA VAL A 68 -1.12 1.06 -5.05
C VAL A 68 -0.27 0.88 -6.32
N PRO A 69 -0.83 1.06 -7.53
CA PRO A 69 -0.05 1.07 -8.78
C PRO A 69 0.88 2.30 -8.89
N GLU A 70 1.74 2.33 -9.91
CA GLU A 70 2.37 3.57 -10.39
C GLU A 70 1.35 4.61 -10.88
#